data_AF-A0A7Y8PSA3-F1
#
_entry.id   AF-A0A7Y8PSA3-F1
#
_cell.length_a   1.000
_cell.length_b   1.000
_cell.length_c   1.000
_cell.angle_alpha   90.00
_cell.angle_beta   90.00
_cell.angle_gamma   90.00
#
_symmetry.space_group_name_H-M   'P 1'
#
loop_
_entity.id
_entity.type
_entity.pdbx_description
1 polymer ?
#
loop_
_entity_poly.entity_id
_entity_poly.type
_entity_poly.pdbx_seq_one_letter_code
_entity_poly.pdbx_strand_id
1 'polypeptide(L)'
;MSLEYNHQAFIAAFEGHLDSLGFYLKKDFDDTEKGGRFFEKGARKNKAKGKYRYIPSHESYSGKPVIIYTFFEVWDKATNKVISGSRTECFKDTSSSNSKNTTTFDKAEYERKKAERDAYQASLQKKFSEKAFEEYKSLKDENADPNNHEYIRRKNVAAGRGLIIAKENMKIGSYYNIHKADTNQHDYYYIKKGDLLIPAIDLSLQFRTYQKIDPHGTKRQRIDISTVGAFYCLGDWRENTFRIYLVEGYATGYTLHRAMDSAVVFVCFDVQNIGVVAAQIRARYPFIEIIICTDNDRKKSTKVGLYKGFEYAYRFDQPFIFPKFDDGPEYDDLSDWNDLATVLLDSEIKVMVEKQISFFKEYGKEKCIKWVAKSNGLSEMDLIEYAERNRIKDLFSTLDL
;
A
#
# COMPACT_ATOMS: atom_id res chain seq x y z
N MET A 1 9.74 32.17 25.38
CA MET A 1 11.19 31.97 25.21
C MET A 1 11.40 31.31 23.86
N SER A 2 11.87 32.08 22.88
CA SER A 2 12.12 31.64 21.50
C SER A 2 13.37 30.75 21.45
N LEU A 3 13.20 29.47 21.16
CA LEU A 3 14.31 28.57 20.82
C LEU A 3 14.64 28.74 19.34
N GLU A 4 15.82 29.32 19.06
CA GLU A 4 16.36 29.57 17.71
C GLU A 4 16.89 28.27 17.10
N TYR A 5 16.47 27.92 15.86
CA TYR A 5 16.85 26.67 15.20
C TYR A 5 17.22 26.90 13.72
N ASN A 6 18.45 26.56 13.33
CA ASN A 6 18.88 26.55 11.93
C ASN A 6 18.82 25.11 11.37
N HIS A 7 17.79 24.85 10.57
CA HIS A 7 17.49 23.51 10.06
C HIS A 7 18.60 22.91 9.20
N GLN A 8 19.14 23.69 8.26
CA GLN A 8 20.21 23.23 7.38
C GLN A 8 21.51 22.99 8.14
N ALA A 9 21.87 23.86 9.07
CA ALA A 9 23.06 23.68 9.90
C ALA A 9 22.96 22.45 10.82
N PHE A 10 21.77 22.18 11.36
CA PHE A 10 21.53 21.01 12.18
C PHE A 10 21.60 19.70 11.39
N ILE A 11 21.05 19.68 10.17
CA ILE A 11 21.19 18.54 9.25
C ILE A 11 22.66 18.32 8.91
N ALA A 12 23.39 19.37 8.53
CA ALA A 12 24.82 19.27 8.23
C ALA A 12 25.64 18.78 9.43
N ALA A 13 25.30 19.21 10.65
CA ALA A 13 25.93 18.72 11.87
C ALA A 13 25.65 17.24 12.12
N PHE A 14 24.43 16.77 11.83
CA PHE A 14 24.10 15.34 11.92
C PHE A 14 24.82 14.52 10.84
N GLU A 15 24.91 15.01 9.61
CA GLU A 15 25.66 14.36 8.55
C GLU A 15 27.16 14.28 8.89
N GLY A 16 27.74 15.35 9.45
CA GLY A 16 29.11 15.34 9.98
C GLY A 16 29.31 14.39 11.16
N HIS A 17 28.30 14.26 12.03
CA HIS A 17 28.31 13.28 13.12
C HIS A 17 28.30 11.84 12.58
N LEU A 18 27.42 11.53 11.62
CA LEU A 18 27.44 10.24 10.94
C LEU A 18 28.79 9.98 10.25
N ASP A 19 29.37 11.01 9.63
CA ASP A 19 30.67 10.94 8.98
C ASP A 19 31.78 10.53 9.95
N SER A 20 31.78 11.14 11.14
CA SER A 20 32.73 10.83 12.23
C SER A 20 32.60 9.39 12.74
N LEU A 21 31.40 8.81 12.64
CA LEU A 21 31.12 7.42 12.99
C LEU A 21 31.44 6.45 11.84
N GLY A 22 31.91 6.94 10.69
CA GLY A 22 32.22 6.13 9.51
C GLY A 22 31.01 5.84 8.61
N PHE A 23 29.93 6.61 8.74
CA PHE A 23 28.70 6.45 7.96
C PHE A 23 28.42 7.67 7.07
N TYR A 24 27.53 7.49 6.09
CA TYR A 24 27.10 8.57 5.19
C TYR A 24 25.65 8.36 4.71
N LEU A 25 25.03 9.43 4.24
CA LEU A 25 23.73 9.37 3.57
C LEU A 25 23.92 9.21 2.06
N LYS A 26 23.25 8.23 1.47
CA LYS A 26 23.33 7.98 0.02
C LYS A 26 22.41 8.90 -0.80
N LYS A 27 21.41 9.49 -0.14
CA LYS A 27 20.46 10.46 -0.67
C LYS A 27 20.46 11.66 0.27
N ASP A 28 19.95 12.79 -0.22
CA ASP A 28 19.72 13.98 0.60
C ASP A 28 18.91 13.65 1.85
N PHE A 29 19.10 14.45 2.90
CA PHE A 29 18.41 14.26 4.16
C PHE A 29 16.88 14.33 3.98
N ASP A 30 16.18 13.28 4.43
CA ASP A 30 14.72 13.21 4.42
C ASP A 30 14.19 13.70 5.77
N ASP A 31 13.80 14.97 5.79
CA ASP A 31 13.20 15.66 6.94
C ASP A 31 11.70 15.37 7.12
N THR A 32 11.13 14.47 6.31
CA THR A 32 9.76 14.01 6.51
C THR A 32 9.69 12.97 7.62
N GLU A 33 8.47 12.66 8.06
CA GLU A 33 8.22 11.62 9.05
C GLU A 33 8.76 10.23 8.66
N LYS A 34 9.03 9.98 7.36
CA LYS A 34 9.59 8.72 6.86
C LYS A 34 11.06 8.57 7.24
N GLY A 35 11.82 9.67 7.19
CA GLY A 35 13.26 9.68 7.40
C GLY A 35 14.04 8.88 6.37
N GLY A 36 15.35 8.76 6.56
CA GLY A 36 16.25 8.15 5.59
C GLY A 36 17.04 6.96 6.12
N ARG A 37 18.02 6.52 5.31
CA ARG A 37 18.94 5.43 5.64
C ARG A 37 20.39 5.88 5.48
N PHE A 38 21.24 5.37 6.35
CA PHE A 38 22.68 5.63 6.31
C PHE A 38 23.48 4.35 6.09
N PHE A 39 24.67 4.52 5.52
CA PHE A 39 25.51 3.45 4.97
C PHE A 39 26.94 3.60 5.50
N GLU A 40 27.65 2.48 5.66
CA GLU A 40 29.04 2.48 6.13
C GLU A 40 30.00 2.79 4.97
N LYS A 41 30.99 3.65 5.22
CA LYS A 41 32.02 4.00 4.25
C LYS A 41 32.92 2.79 3.95
N GLY A 42 33.25 2.58 2.67
CA GLY A 42 34.11 1.47 2.24
C GLY A 42 33.45 0.09 2.24
N ALA A 43 32.17 -0.03 2.63
CA ALA A 43 31.45 -1.30 2.56
C ALA A 43 31.24 -1.74 1.09
N ARG A 44 31.70 -2.95 0.74
CA ARG A 44 31.55 -3.53 -0.62
C ARG A 44 30.10 -3.77 -1.03
N LYS A 45 29.13 -3.69 -0.10
CA LYS A 45 27.71 -3.96 -0.33
C LYS A 45 26.88 -2.71 -0.04
N ASN A 46 25.95 -2.40 -0.93
CA ASN A 46 24.96 -1.31 -0.82
C ASN A 46 23.87 -1.61 0.25
N LYS A 47 24.26 -2.16 1.40
CA LYS A 47 23.34 -2.50 2.49
C LYS A 47 23.34 -1.36 3.51
N ALA A 48 22.16 -0.78 3.76
CA ALA A 48 22.00 0.19 4.83
C ALA A 48 22.41 -0.42 6.17
N LYS A 49 23.13 0.34 6.98
CA LYS A 49 23.55 -0.06 8.33
C LYS A 49 22.66 0.55 9.41
N GLY A 50 21.81 1.49 9.04
CA GLY A 50 20.76 1.98 9.90
C GLY A 50 19.79 2.90 9.19
N LYS A 51 18.87 3.46 9.99
CA LYS A 51 17.85 4.44 9.56
C LYS A 51 17.84 5.63 10.51
N TYR A 52 17.38 6.76 10.03
CA TYR A 52 17.11 7.93 10.87
C TYR A 52 15.70 8.46 10.63
N ARG A 53 15.17 9.22 11.59
CA ARG A 53 13.94 9.98 11.47
C ARG A 53 14.15 11.37 12.06
N TYR A 54 13.65 12.38 11.36
CA TYR A 54 13.61 13.74 11.86
C TYR A 54 12.34 13.96 12.70
N ILE A 55 12.50 14.54 13.88
CA ILE A 55 11.41 15.04 14.72
C ILE A 55 11.55 16.56 14.76
N PRO A 56 10.58 17.30 14.21
CA PRO A 56 10.63 18.75 14.24
C PRO A 56 10.46 19.29 15.67
N SER A 57 10.90 20.52 15.89
CA SER A 57 10.90 21.18 17.21
C SER A 57 9.52 21.18 17.90
N HIS A 58 8.44 21.32 17.13
CA HIS A 58 7.07 21.37 17.65
C HIS A 58 6.50 20.00 18.08
N GLU A 59 7.13 18.90 17.65
CA GLU A 59 6.77 17.54 18.08
C GLU A 59 7.69 17.01 19.20
N SER A 60 8.76 17.74 19.52
CA SER A 60 9.74 17.36 20.53
C SER A 60 9.38 17.95 21.88
N TYR A 61 9.42 17.13 22.93
CA TYR A 61 9.17 17.54 24.32
C TYR A 61 10.11 18.65 24.82
N SER A 62 11.29 18.78 24.18
CA SER A 62 12.30 19.79 24.52
C SER A 62 12.16 21.11 23.77
N GLY A 63 11.22 21.22 22.82
CA GLY A 63 11.11 22.38 21.93
C GLY A 63 12.27 22.53 20.93
N LYS A 64 13.21 21.59 20.93
CA LYS A 64 14.31 21.48 19.97
C LYS A 64 14.10 20.28 19.05
N PRO A 65 14.42 20.38 17.77
CA PRO A 65 14.30 19.25 16.87
C PRO A 65 15.32 18.17 17.22
N VAL A 66 14.97 16.93 16.89
CA VAL A 66 15.73 15.75 17.26
C VAL A 66 15.83 14.85 16.04
N ILE A 67 17.02 14.31 15.77
CA ILE A 67 17.17 13.22 14.81
C ILE A 67 17.36 11.94 15.61
N ILE A 68 16.41 11.02 15.49
CA ILE A 68 16.52 9.70 16.07
C ILE A 68 17.11 8.78 15.01
N TYR A 69 18.21 8.09 15.33
CA TYR A 69 18.85 7.17 14.40
C TYR A 69 19.10 5.81 15.05
N THR A 70 18.89 4.75 14.28
CA THR A 70 18.96 3.37 14.75
C THR A 70 19.91 2.58 13.87
N PHE A 71 20.94 2.00 14.48
CA PHE A 71 21.78 0.99 13.86
C PHE A 71 21.02 -0.34 13.79
N PHE A 72 21.04 -0.98 12.63
CA PHE A 72 20.44 -2.29 12.47
C PHE A 72 21.27 -3.37 13.15
N GLU A 73 20.57 -4.38 13.67
CA GLU A 73 21.18 -5.57 14.24
C GLU A 73 22.03 -6.31 13.20
N VAL A 74 23.22 -6.74 13.61
CA VAL A 74 24.18 -7.45 12.76
C VAL A 74 24.19 -8.92 13.17
N TRP A 75 23.86 -9.77 12.20
CA TRP A 75 23.85 -11.22 12.35
C TRP A 75 25.10 -11.82 11.72
N ASP A 76 25.68 -12.79 12.41
CA ASP A 76 26.58 -13.75 11.80
C ASP A 76 25.71 -14.75 11.01
N LYS A 77 25.87 -14.75 9.69
CA LYS A 77 25.11 -15.67 8.83
C LYS A 77 25.58 -17.11 8.95
N ALA A 78 26.82 -17.36 9.38
CA ALA A 78 27.36 -18.70 9.54
C ALA A 78 26.93 -19.33 10.87
N THR A 79 26.85 -18.54 11.94
CA THR A 79 26.50 -19.04 13.28
C THR A 79 25.07 -18.74 13.70
N ASN A 80 24.32 -17.97 12.91
CA ASN A 80 22.97 -17.48 13.19
C ASN A 80 22.83 -16.80 14.56
N LYS A 81 23.90 -16.14 15.01
CA LYS A 81 23.95 -15.39 16.27
C LYS A 81 24.07 -13.89 16.01
N VAL A 82 23.49 -13.11 16.91
CA VAL A 82 23.62 -11.65 16.90
C VAL A 82 25.05 -11.28 17.30
N ILE A 83 25.78 -10.66 16.37
CA ILE A 83 27.13 -10.11 16.59
C ILE A 83 27.02 -8.76 17.31
N SER A 84 26.00 -7.96 16.96
CA SER A 84 25.75 -6.65 17.57
C SER A 84 24.26 -6.36 17.52
N GLY A 85 23.68 -6.01 18.67
CA GLY A 85 22.26 -5.69 18.81
C GLY A 85 21.87 -4.38 18.13
N SER A 86 20.57 -4.22 17.86
CA SER A 86 20.01 -2.94 17.43
C SER A 86 20.25 -1.85 18.48
N ARG A 87 20.75 -0.68 18.07
CA ARG A 87 21.03 0.45 18.97
C ARG A 87 20.41 1.72 18.43
N THR A 88 19.58 2.38 19.24
CA THR A 88 18.95 3.65 18.89
C THR A 88 19.54 4.79 19.71
N GLU A 89 19.88 5.88 19.02
CA GLU A 89 20.46 7.08 19.58
C GLU A 89 19.71 8.32 19.11
N CYS A 90 19.94 9.44 19.80
CA CYS A 90 19.33 10.72 19.51
C CYS A 90 20.41 11.77 19.29
N PHE A 91 20.36 12.45 18.15
CA PHE A 91 21.15 13.64 17.87
C PHE A 91 20.29 14.88 18.16
N LYS A 92 20.76 15.75 19.06
CA LYS A 92 20.04 16.92 19.56
C LYS A 92 20.83 18.19 19.26
N ASP A 93 20.13 19.29 19.05
CA ASP A 93 20.76 20.58 18.80
C ASP A 93 21.37 21.16 20.10
N THR A 94 22.70 21.23 20.15
CA THR A 94 23.49 21.72 21.28
C THR A 94 23.86 23.20 21.18
N SER A 95 23.43 23.92 20.13
CA SER A 95 23.75 25.33 19.97
C SER A 95 23.27 26.17 21.16
N SER A 96 24.19 26.98 21.70
CA SER A 96 23.94 28.04 22.67
C SER A 96 23.56 29.33 21.91
N SER A 97 22.58 30.04 22.44
CA SER A 97 21.92 31.23 21.89
C SER A 97 22.88 32.37 21.54
N ASN A 98 23.50 32.35 20.37
CA ASN A 98 24.21 33.49 19.82
C ASN A 98 24.48 33.32 18.31
N SER A 99 23.56 33.76 17.44
CA SER A 99 23.95 34.34 16.14
C SER A 99 22.83 35.19 15.54
N LYS A 100 23.18 36.42 15.15
CA LYS A 100 22.32 37.36 14.42
C LYS A 100 22.14 36.89 12.98
N ASN A 101 21.13 36.07 12.72
CA ASN A 101 20.45 35.95 11.43
C ASN A 101 19.16 35.15 11.63
N THR A 102 18.03 35.84 11.56
CA THR A 102 16.73 35.40 12.07
C THR A 102 15.94 34.69 10.97
N THR A 103 15.66 33.39 11.13
CA THR A 103 14.55 32.73 10.44
C THR A 103 13.72 31.97 11.47
N THR A 104 12.63 32.57 11.93
CA THR A 104 11.58 31.91 12.71
C THR A 104 10.92 30.82 11.86
N PHE A 105 10.77 29.59 12.39
CA PHE A 105 9.94 28.55 11.76
C PHE A 105 8.49 29.04 11.73
N ASP A 106 8.08 29.53 10.57
CA ASP A 106 6.72 29.98 10.31
C ASP A 106 5.88 28.75 9.96
N LYS A 107 5.08 28.28 10.92
CA LYS A 107 4.15 27.16 10.74
C LYS A 107 3.17 27.44 9.60
N ALA A 108 2.72 28.69 9.45
CA ALA A 108 1.81 29.07 8.38
C ALA A 108 2.52 29.02 7.02
N GLU A 109 3.77 29.44 6.92
CA GLU A 109 4.58 29.27 5.71
C GLU A 109 4.84 27.78 5.39
N TYR A 110 5.14 26.95 6.39
CA TYR A 110 5.32 25.51 6.20
C TYR A 110 4.04 24.83 5.69
N GLU A 111 2.90 25.11 6.34
CA GLU A 111 1.60 24.57 5.92
C GLU A 111 1.22 25.08 4.52
N ARG A 112 1.52 26.35 4.21
CA ARG A 112 1.35 26.91 2.86
C ARG A 112 2.22 26.18 1.83
N LYS A 113 3.52 26.00 2.08
CA LYS A 113 4.43 25.26 1.17
C LYS A 113 4.03 23.79 1.02
N LYS A 114 3.54 23.15 2.09
CA LYS A 114 2.99 21.80 2.04
C LYS A 114 1.75 21.75 1.15
N ALA A 115 0.80 22.66 1.35
CA ALA A 115 -0.40 22.78 0.53
C ALA A 115 -0.06 23.09 -0.94
N GLU A 116 0.91 23.97 -1.21
CA GLU A 116 1.41 24.28 -2.55
C GLU A 116 2.01 23.03 -3.23
N ARG A 117 2.84 22.26 -2.50
CA ARG A 117 3.38 20.99 -2.98
C ARG A 117 2.28 19.97 -3.26
N ASP A 118 1.33 19.80 -2.35
CA ASP A 118 0.24 18.83 -2.49
C ASP A 118 -0.67 19.22 -3.67
N ALA A 119 -0.96 20.50 -3.84
CA ALA A 119 -1.69 21.04 -4.99
C ALA A 119 -0.92 20.83 -6.30
N TYR A 120 0.40 21.08 -6.30
CA TYR A 120 1.25 20.82 -7.45
C TYR A 120 1.24 19.33 -7.83
N GLN A 121 1.41 18.43 -6.86
CA GLN A 121 1.34 16.99 -7.07
C GLN A 121 -0.03 16.55 -7.59
N ALA A 122 -1.12 17.08 -7.03
CA ALA A 122 -2.47 16.79 -7.51
C ALA A 122 -2.67 17.24 -8.97
N SER A 123 -2.17 18.44 -9.33
CA SER A 123 -2.23 18.95 -10.70
C SER A 123 -1.42 18.07 -11.67
N LEU A 124 -0.26 17.57 -11.23
CA LEU A 124 0.61 16.69 -12.00
C LEU A 124 -0.04 15.33 -12.22
N GLN A 125 -0.64 14.74 -11.17
CA GLN A 125 -1.40 13.49 -11.25
C GLN A 125 -2.59 13.61 -12.21
N LYS A 126 -3.28 14.76 -12.24
CA LYS A 126 -4.36 15.01 -13.21
C LYS A 126 -3.83 14.99 -14.65
N LYS A 127 -2.74 15.69 -14.95
CA LYS A 127 -2.12 15.69 -16.29
C LYS A 127 -1.67 14.30 -16.71
N PHE A 128 -1.08 13.53 -15.80
CA PHE A 128 -0.69 12.17 -16.11
C PHE A 128 -1.90 11.26 -16.35
N SER A 129 -2.97 11.44 -15.59
CA SER A 129 -4.21 10.70 -15.78
C SER A 129 -4.83 10.94 -17.16
N GLU A 130 -4.89 12.20 -17.61
CA GLU A 130 -5.33 12.56 -18.96
C GLU A 130 -4.47 11.88 -20.04
N LYS A 131 -3.13 11.93 -19.87
CA LYS A 131 -2.20 11.25 -20.78
C LYS A 131 -2.41 9.73 -20.79
N ALA A 132 -2.56 9.11 -19.63
CA ALA A 132 -2.80 7.67 -19.51
C ALA A 132 -4.13 7.25 -20.12
N PHE A 133 -5.14 8.12 -20.09
CA PHE A 133 -6.41 7.87 -20.76
C PHE A 133 -6.26 7.86 -22.29
N GLU A 134 -5.51 8.82 -22.84
CA GLU A 134 -5.19 8.82 -24.28
C GLU A 134 -4.36 7.59 -24.68
N GLU A 135 -3.36 7.21 -23.87
CA GLU A 135 -2.58 5.98 -24.06
C GLU A 135 -3.50 4.74 -24.09
N TYR A 136 -4.35 4.59 -23.07
CA TYR A 136 -5.29 3.49 -22.94
C TYR A 136 -6.24 3.40 -24.14
N LYS A 137 -6.84 4.52 -24.55
CA LYS A 137 -7.70 4.56 -25.75
C LYS A 137 -6.94 4.19 -27.01
N SER A 138 -5.74 4.74 -27.20
CA SER A 138 -4.94 4.48 -28.40
C SER A 138 -4.53 3.02 -28.52
N LEU A 139 -4.37 2.31 -27.40
CA LEU A 139 -3.91 0.92 -27.36
C LEU A 139 -5.01 -0.10 -27.59
N LYS A 140 -6.28 0.29 -27.56
CA LYS A 140 -7.39 -0.66 -27.72
C LYS A 140 -7.33 -1.32 -29.09
N ASP A 141 -7.23 -2.65 -29.09
CA ASP A 141 -7.47 -3.47 -30.28
C ASP A 141 -8.98 -3.74 -30.42
N GLU A 142 -9.63 -3.10 -31.39
CA GLU A 142 -11.07 -3.25 -31.64
C GLU A 142 -11.48 -4.66 -32.10
N ASN A 143 -10.52 -5.47 -32.57
CA ASN A 143 -10.78 -6.83 -33.05
C ASN A 143 -10.44 -7.90 -31.99
N ALA A 144 -9.82 -7.52 -30.87
CA ALA A 144 -9.45 -8.44 -29.82
C ALA A 144 -10.57 -8.55 -28.78
N ASP A 145 -10.97 -9.79 -28.47
CA ASP A 145 -11.82 -10.08 -27.32
C ASP A 145 -10.95 -10.34 -26.08
N PRO A 146 -11.04 -9.52 -25.01
CA PRO A 146 -10.25 -9.72 -23.81
C PRO A 146 -10.54 -11.05 -23.08
N ASN A 147 -11.68 -11.70 -23.32
CA ASN A 147 -11.94 -13.06 -22.82
C ASN A 147 -10.95 -14.10 -23.36
N ASN A 148 -10.30 -13.80 -24.49
CA ASN A 148 -9.31 -14.69 -25.10
C ASN A 148 -7.90 -14.52 -24.52
N HIS A 149 -7.68 -13.55 -23.63
CA HIS A 149 -6.39 -13.34 -23.00
C HIS A 149 -6.00 -14.50 -22.09
N GLU A 150 -4.73 -14.92 -22.14
CA GLU A 150 -4.24 -16.11 -21.41
C GLU A 150 -4.49 -16.04 -19.91
N TYR A 151 -4.29 -14.87 -19.28
CA TYR A 151 -4.57 -14.70 -17.85
C TYR A 151 -6.06 -14.93 -17.51
N ILE A 152 -6.97 -14.41 -18.34
CA ILE A 152 -8.42 -14.49 -18.12
C ILE A 152 -8.87 -15.94 -18.22
N ARG A 153 -8.43 -16.64 -19.28
CA ARG A 153 -8.68 -18.08 -19.47
C ARG A 153 -8.07 -18.93 -18.35
N ARG A 154 -6.80 -18.70 -18.01
CA ARG A 154 -6.09 -19.45 -16.97
C ARG A 154 -6.73 -19.29 -15.59
N LYS A 155 -7.23 -18.10 -15.27
CA LYS A 155 -7.95 -17.86 -14.02
C LYS A 155 -9.44 -18.25 -14.10
N ASN A 156 -9.94 -18.70 -15.25
CA ASN A 156 -11.33 -19.10 -15.46
C ASN A 156 -12.33 -18.01 -15.06
N VAL A 157 -12.03 -16.76 -15.43
CA VAL A 157 -12.88 -15.58 -15.21
C VAL A 157 -13.29 -15.00 -16.55
N ALA A 158 -14.30 -14.13 -16.58
CA ALA A 158 -14.63 -13.36 -17.78
C ALA A 158 -13.99 -11.98 -17.75
N ALA A 159 -13.85 -11.37 -18.91
CA ALA A 159 -13.48 -9.98 -19.04
C ALA A 159 -14.67 -9.05 -18.72
N GLY A 160 -14.47 -8.15 -17.77
CA GLY A 160 -15.44 -7.13 -17.42
C GLY A 160 -15.34 -5.91 -18.33
N ARG A 161 -16.25 -4.96 -18.11
CA ARG A 161 -16.39 -3.76 -18.95
C ARG A 161 -15.12 -2.91 -18.91
N GLY A 162 -14.63 -2.53 -20.09
CA GLY A 162 -13.44 -1.69 -20.22
C GLY A 162 -12.12 -2.44 -20.06
N LEU A 163 -12.10 -3.77 -19.97
CA LEU A 163 -10.85 -4.49 -20.24
C LEU A 163 -10.52 -4.35 -21.73
N ILE A 164 -9.27 -4.06 -22.07
CA ILE A 164 -8.81 -3.99 -23.46
C ILE A 164 -7.52 -4.77 -23.65
N ILE A 165 -7.27 -5.21 -24.87
CA ILE A 165 -6.00 -5.79 -25.28
C ILE A 165 -5.18 -4.72 -26.00
N ALA A 166 -3.91 -4.60 -25.61
CA ALA A 166 -2.97 -3.70 -26.26
C ALA A 166 -2.70 -4.18 -27.71
N LYS A 167 -3.04 -3.35 -28.70
CA LYS A 167 -2.88 -3.66 -30.12
C LYS A 167 -1.43 -3.64 -30.60
N GLU A 168 -0.55 -2.94 -29.88
CA GLU A 168 0.84 -2.71 -30.25
C GLU A 168 1.75 -2.53 -29.02
N ASN A 169 3.07 -2.56 -29.25
CA ASN A 169 4.04 -2.28 -28.21
C ASN A 169 4.09 -0.78 -27.93
N MET A 170 4.16 -0.38 -26.66
CA MET A 170 4.34 1.00 -26.25
C MET A 170 5.42 1.10 -25.19
N LYS A 171 6.35 2.05 -25.38
CA LYS A 171 7.40 2.40 -24.43
C LYS A 171 7.12 3.79 -23.88
N ILE A 172 7.01 3.90 -22.56
CA ILE A 172 6.68 5.16 -21.91
C ILE A 172 7.78 5.53 -20.93
N GLY A 173 8.41 6.69 -21.12
CA GLY A 173 9.40 7.22 -20.20
C GLY A 173 8.76 7.77 -18.94
N SER A 174 9.41 7.56 -17.78
CA SER A 174 9.01 8.22 -16.55
C SER A 174 9.16 9.74 -16.66
N TYR A 175 8.19 10.49 -16.16
CA TYR A 175 8.31 11.93 -15.97
C TYR A 175 9.55 12.28 -15.13
N TYR A 176 9.85 11.49 -14.10
CA TYR A 176 10.96 11.76 -13.18
C TYR A 176 12.34 11.54 -13.80
N ASN A 177 12.44 11.08 -15.05
CA ASN A 177 13.69 11.06 -15.78
C ASN A 177 14.26 12.46 -16.03
N ILE A 178 13.44 13.53 -15.90
CA ILE A 178 13.94 14.93 -15.91
C ILE A 178 14.97 15.21 -14.81
N HIS A 179 14.99 14.42 -13.74
CA HIS A 179 15.96 14.55 -12.64
C HIS A 179 17.19 13.66 -12.82
N LYS A 180 17.30 12.94 -13.96
CA LYS A 180 18.38 11.99 -14.23
C LYS A 180 19.21 12.46 -15.42
N ALA A 181 20.43 12.91 -15.14
CA ALA A 181 21.38 13.35 -16.17
C ALA A 181 21.87 12.18 -17.05
N ASP A 182 22.06 11.00 -16.46
CA ASP A 182 22.49 9.80 -17.17
C ASP A 182 21.29 9.05 -17.76
N THR A 183 21.25 8.95 -19.09
CA THR A 183 20.17 8.28 -19.84
C THR A 183 20.10 6.78 -19.56
N ASN A 184 21.19 6.16 -19.10
CA ASN A 184 21.19 4.74 -18.71
C ASN A 184 20.39 4.48 -17.43
N GLN A 185 20.10 5.53 -16.65
CA GLN A 185 19.32 5.45 -15.42
C GLN A 185 17.84 5.75 -15.66
N HIS A 186 17.43 6.04 -16.89
CA HIS A 186 16.05 6.37 -17.21
C HIS A 186 15.12 5.18 -16.99
N ASP A 187 14.01 5.44 -16.28
CA ASP A 187 12.98 4.44 -16.03
C ASP A 187 11.97 4.47 -17.17
N TYR A 188 11.52 3.28 -17.57
CA TYR A 188 10.53 3.09 -18.62
C TYR A 188 9.47 2.07 -18.22
N TYR A 189 8.25 2.32 -18.65
CA TYR A 189 7.14 1.38 -18.60
C TYR A 189 6.87 0.84 -19.99
N TYR A 190 6.83 -0.48 -20.10
CA TYR A 190 6.67 -1.18 -21.36
C TYR A 190 5.34 -1.90 -21.37
N ILE A 191 4.56 -1.67 -22.42
CA ILE A 191 3.35 -2.42 -22.74
C ILE A 191 3.68 -3.20 -24.01
N LYS A 192 3.38 -4.49 -24.02
CA LYS A 192 3.54 -5.33 -25.21
C LYS A 192 2.20 -5.50 -25.89
N LYS A 193 2.23 -5.68 -27.21
CA LYS A 193 1.07 -6.18 -27.95
C LYS A 193 0.57 -7.47 -27.28
N GLY A 194 -0.74 -7.53 -27.04
CA GLY A 194 -1.38 -8.64 -26.35
C GLY A 194 -1.49 -8.49 -24.83
N ASP A 195 -0.82 -7.52 -24.20
CA ASP A 195 -1.04 -7.25 -22.76
C ASP A 195 -2.50 -6.83 -22.51
N LEU A 196 -3.10 -7.34 -21.43
CA LEU A 196 -4.40 -6.93 -20.95
C LEU A 196 -4.27 -5.64 -20.13
N LEU A 197 -5.09 -4.63 -20.41
CA LEU A 197 -5.17 -3.39 -19.63
C LEU A 197 -6.50 -3.31 -18.88
N ILE A 198 -6.42 -3.10 -17.57
CA ILE A 198 -7.55 -2.93 -16.66
C ILE A 198 -7.60 -1.47 -16.23
N PRO A 199 -8.65 -0.70 -16.56
CA PRO A 199 -8.75 0.71 -16.18
C PRO A 199 -8.99 0.85 -14.68
N ALA A 200 -8.53 1.94 -14.10
CA ALA A 200 -8.76 2.33 -12.72
C ALA A 200 -9.51 3.66 -12.72
N ILE A 201 -10.64 3.72 -12.03
CA ILE A 201 -11.50 4.89 -11.90
C ILE A 201 -11.60 5.35 -10.44
N ASP A 202 -12.08 6.57 -10.21
CA ASP A 202 -12.45 7.05 -8.87
C ASP A 202 -13.96 6.92 -8.60
N LEU A 203 -14.39 7.30 -7.38
CA LEU A 203 -15.80 7.28 -6.98
C LEU A 203 -16.72 8.20 -7.80
N SER A 204 -16.15 9.13 -8.59
CA SER A 204 -16.90 10.00 -9.52
C SER A 204 -16.88 9.44 -10.95
N LEU A 205 -16.53 8.15 -11.10
CA LEU A 205 -16.44 7.42 -12.36
C LEU A 205 -15.42 8.01 -13.35
N GLN A 206 -14.47 8.82 -12.86
CA GLN A 206 -13.43 9.40 -13.72
C GLN A 206 -12.27 8.43 -13.84
N PHE A 207 -11.78 8.24 -15.06
CA PHE A 207 -10.55 7.49 -15.30
C PHE A 207 -9.39 8.14 -14.55
N ARG A 208 -8.58 7.32 -13.88
CA ARG A 208 -7.37 7.74 -13.15
C ARG A 208 -6.13 7.18 -13.80
N THR A 209 -6.09 5.88 -14.04
CA THR A 209 -4.93 5.17 -14.56
C THR A 209 -5.34 3.77 -15.04
N TYR A 210 -4.39 2.87 -15.24
CA TYR A 210 -4.65 1.46 -15.53
C TYR A 210 -3.56 0.55 -14.95
N GLN A 211 -3.92 -0.72 -14.74
CA GLN A 211 -3.00 -1.81 -14.49
C GLN A 211 -2.84 -2.63 -15.77
N LYS A 212 -1.62 -3.01 -16.13
CA LYS A 212 -1.40 -4.01 -17.18
C LYS A 212 -1.19 -5.40 -16.56
N ILE A 213 -1.64 -6.43 -17.25
CA ILE A 213 -1.37 -7.84 -16.96
C ILE A 213 -0.82 -8.47 -18.25
N ASP A 214 0.37 -9.04 -18.18
CA ASP A 214 0.92 -9.79 -19.32
C ASP A 214 0.30 -11.20 -19.45
N PRO A 215 0.53 -11.94 -20.55
CA PRO A 215 -0.04 -13.28 -20.72
C PRO A 215 0.36 -14.28 -19.61
N HIS A 216 1.54 -14.09 -19.00
CA HIS A 216 2.01 -14.88 -17.86
C HIS A 216 1.38 -14.47 -16.52
N GLY A 217 0.57 -13.40 -16.50
CA GLY A 217 -0.15 -12.93 -15.32
C GLY A 217 0.64 -11.92 -14.47
N THR A 218 1.78 -11.44 -14.96
CA THR A 218 2.56 -10.40 -14.26
C THR A 218 1.80 -9.09 -14.32
N LYS A 219 1.39 -8.59 -13.15
CA LYS A 219 0.65 -7.35 -13.01
C LYS A 219 1.59 -6.17 -12.78
N ARG A 220 1.38 -5.04 -13.45
CA ARG A 220 2.14 -3.81 -13.22
C ARG A 220 1.26 -2.58 -13.32
N GLN A 221 1.28 -1.73 -12.30
CA GLN A 221 0.65 -0.41 -12.35
C GLN A 221 1.38 0.48 -13.34
N ARG A 222 0.64 1.37 -13.99
CA ARG A 222 1.23 2.43 -14.82
C ARG A 222 2.14 3.33 -13.98
N ILE A 223 3.39 3.53 -14.41
CA ILE A 223 4.36 4.34 -13.66
C ILE A 223 3.95 5.82 -13.58
N ASP A 224 4.45 6.51 -12.55
CA ASP A 224 4.25 7.93 -12.22
C ASP A 224 2.82 8.34 -11.83
N ILE A 225 1.85 7.43 -11.97
CA ILE A 225 0.44 7.69 -11.66
C ILE A 225 0.01 6.79 -10.53
N SER A 226 -0.58 7.38 -9.50
CA SER A 226 -1.04 6.65 -8.35
C SER A 226 -2.35 5.90 -8.64
N THR A 227 -2.41 4.62 -8.27
CA THR A 227 -3.67 3.88 -8.14
C THR A 227 -4.33 4.12 -6.78
N VAL A 228 -3.70 4.87 -5.87
CA VAL A 228 -4.22 5.11 -4.52
C VAL A 228 -5.55 5.86 -4.61
N GLY A 229 -6.59 5.29 -4.01
CA GLY A 229 -7.98 5.77 -4.07
C GLY A 229 -8.69 5.48 -5.40
N ALA A 230 -8.04 4.83 -6.36
CA ALA A 230 -8.66 4.36 -7.60
C ALA A 230 -8.91 2.84 -7.53
N PHE A 231 -9.89 2.37 -8.29
CA PHE A 231 -10.30 0.97 -8.33
C PHE A 231 -10.85 0.60 -9.71
N TYR A 232 -10.91 -0.69 -10.01
CA TYR A 232 -11.73 -1.21 -11.10
C TYR A 232 -13.06 -1.73 -10.56
N CYS A 233 -14.17 -1.41 -11.22
CA CYS A 233 -15.51 -1.77 -10.78
C CYS A 233 -16.04 -2.98 -11.57
N LEU A 234 -16.41 -4.03 -10.84
CA LEU A 234 -17.26 -5.12 -11.33
C LEU A 234 -18.69 -4.90 -10.84
N GLY A 235 -19.66 -5.17 -11.70
CA GLY A 235 -21.07 -4.84 -11.47
C GLY A 235 -21.39 -3.36 -11.69
N ASP A 236 -22.64 -2.99 -11.41
CA ASP A 236 -23.17 -1.65 -11.65
C ASP A 236 -23.16 -0.82 -10.35
N TRP A 237 -22.04 -0.15 -10.10
CA TRP A 237 -21.91 0.81 -9.00
C TRP A 237 -22.78 2.05 -9.22
N ARG A 238 -23.58 2.41 -8.22
CA ARG A 238 -24.42 3.61 -8.16
C ARG A 238 -24.38 4.17 -6.75
N GLU A 239 -24.70 5.45 -6.57
CA GLU A 239 -24.70 6.07 -5.25
C GLU A 239 -25.66 5.36 -4.26
N ASN A 240 -26.73 4.72 -4.73
CA ASN A 240 -27.66 3.96 -3.91
C ASN A 240 -27.30 2.47 -3.72
N THR A 241 -26.13 2.02 -4.17
CA THR A 241 -25.66 0.65 -3.95
C THR A 241 -25.55 0.37 -2.45
N PHE A 242 -26.23 -0.65 -1.97
CA PHE A 242 -26.28 -0.98 -0.54
C PHE A 242 -24.97 -1.55 0.01
N ARG A 243 -24.29 -2.38 -0.78
CA ARG A 243 -23.09 -3.11 -0.36
C ARG A 243 -22.03 -3.13 -1.46
N ILE A 244 -20.77 -2.93 -1.07
CA ILE A 244 -19.60 -3.05 -1.95
C ILE A 244 -18.58 -3.98 -1.32
N TYR A 245 -18.04 -4.90 -2.13
CA TYR A 245 -16.92 -5.76 -1.73
C TYR A 245 -15.61 -5.15 -2.22
N LEU A 246 -14.62 -5.00 -1.34
CA LEU A 246 -13.30 -4.45 -1.68
C LEU A 246 -12.27 -5.58 -1.73
N VAL A 247 -11.64 -5.79 -2.89
CA VAL A 247 -10.66 -6.86 -3.12
C VAL A 247 -9.34 -6.30 -3.62
N GLU A 248 -8.26 -7.09 -3.53
CA GLU A 248 -6.98 -6.73 -4.15
C GLU A 248 -6.98 -6.98 -5.66
N GLY A 249 -7.31 -8.20 -6.09
CA GLY A 249 -7.07 -8.68 -7.45
C GLY A 249 -8.33 -8.85 -8.31
N TYR A 250 -8.16 -8.71 -9.63
CA TYR A 250 -9.25 -8.86 -10.61
C TYR A 250 -9.91 -10.25 -10.55
N ALA A 251 -9.14 -11.33 -10.60
CA ALA A 251 -9.69 -12.70 -10.60
C ALA A 251 -10.51 -13.01 -9.33
N THR A 252 -9.97 -12.63 -8.16
CA THR A 252 -10.68 -12.68 -6.88
C THR A 252 -11.97 -11.86 -6.92
N GLY A 253 -11.89 -10.63 -7.45
CA GLY A 253 -13.06 -9.76 -7.57
C GLY A 253 -14.14 -10.32 -8.47
N TYR A 254 -13.76 -10.89 -9.62
CA TYR A 254 -14.70 -11.50 -10.55
C TYR A 254 -15.37 -12.72 -9.94
N THR A 255 -14.61 -13.55 -9.22
CA THR A 255 -15.15 -14.72 -8.51
C THR A 255 -16.20 -14.31 -7.49
N LEU A 256 -15.91 -13.30 -6.65
CA LEU A 256 -16.88 -12.81 -5.67
C LEU A 256 -18.06 -12.09 -6.32
N HIS A 257 -17.84 -11.33 -7.39
CA HIS A 257 -18.91 -10.71 -8.17
C HIS A 257 -19.90 -11.77 -8.66
N ARG A 258 -19.39 -12.86 -9.26
CA ARG A 258 -20.21 -13.97 -9.77
C ARG A 258 -20.92 -14.71 -8.64
N ALA A 259 -20.18 -15.12 -7.60
CA ALA A 259 -20.71 -15.92 -6.50
C ALA A 259 -21.76 -15.17 -5.65
N MET A 260 -21.65 -13.85 -5.54
CA MET A 260 -22.57 -13.00 -4.80
C MET A 260 -23.65 -12.38 -5.70
N ASP A 261 -24.20 -13.16 -6.64
CA ASP A 261 -25.29 -12.75 -7.56
C ASP A 261 -25.04 -11.44 -8.32
N SER A 262 -23.85 -11.28 -8.91
CA SER A 262 -23.44 -10.05 -9.62
C SER A 262 -23.29 -8.81 -8.71
N ALA A 263 -22.89 -8.99 -7.45
CA ALA A 263 -22.64 -7.91 -6.50
C ALA A 263 -21.61 -6.87 -6.98
N VAL A 264 -21.69 -5.64 -6.49
CA VAL A 264 -20.69 -4.60 -6.81
C VAL A 264 -19.37 -4.90 -6.09
N VAL A 265 -18.29 -5.03 -6.86
CA VAL A 265 -16.94 -5.31 -6.33
C VAL A 265 -15.93 -4.28 -6.85
N PHE A 266 -15.17 -3.68 -5.95
CA PHE A 266 -14.06 -2.79 -6.29
C PHE A 266 -12.73 -3.52 -6.15
N VAL A 267 -12.03 -3.68 -7.27
CA VAL A 267 -10.66 -4.20 -7.34
C VAL A 267 -9.70 -3.04 -7.09
N CYS A 268 -9.10 -3.04 -5.91
CA CYS A 268 -8.24 -1.97 -5.40
C CYS A 268 -6.78 -2.10 -5.86
N PHE A 269 -6.43 -3.18 -6.56
CA PHE A 269 -5.12 -3.49 -7.15
C PHE A 269 -3.96 -3.72 -6.17
N ASP A 270 -4.12 -3.33 -4.91
CA ASP A 270 -3.15 -3.47 -3.82
C ASP A 270 -3.91 -3.53 -2.49
N VAL A 271 -3.52 -4.43 -1.59
CA VAL A 271 -4.15 -4.56 -0.26
C VAL A 271 -3.99 -3.29 0.59
N GLN A 272 -2.94 -2.49 0.38
CA GLN A 272 -2.81 -1.17 1.03
C GLN A 272 -3.86 -0.16 0.54
N ASN A 273 -4.33 -0.30 -0.70
CA ASN A 273 -5.29 0.61 -1.29
C ASN A 273 -6.74 0.33 -0.83
N ILE A 274 -7.04 -0.89 -0.37
CA ILE A 274 -8.36 -1.25 0.17
C ILE A 274 -8.77 -0.28 1.29
N GLY A 275 -7.87 0.01 2.23
CA GLY A 275 -8.15 0.94 3.33
C GLY A 275 -8.39 2.38 2.87
N VAL A 276 -7.71 2.82 1.81
CA VAL A 276 -7.91 4.17 1.25
C VAL A 276 -9.27 4.26 0.57
N VAL A 277 -9.63 3.28 -0.26
CA VAL A 277 -10.93 3.23 -0.93
C VAL A 277 -12.06 3.10 0.08
N ALA A 278 -11.89 2.28 1.12
CA ALA A 278 -12.86 2.17 2.22
C ALA A 278 -13.09 3.52 2.91
N ALA A 279 -12.02 4.24 3.27
CA ALA A 279 -12.14 5.57 3.87
C ALA A 279 -12.87 6.57 2.97
N GLN A 280 -12.60 6.55 1.66
CA GLN A 280 -13.28 7.40 0.69
C GLN A 280 -14.78 7.08 0.58
N ILE A 281 -15.15 5.79 0.55
CA ILE A 281 -16.55 5.37 0.54
C ILE A 281 -17.23 5.81 1.84
N ARG A 282 -16.62 5.57 3.01
CA ARG A 282 -17.21 5.98 4.30
C ARG A 282 -17.42 7.49 4.39
N ALA A 283 -16.48 8.29 3.88
CA ALA A 283 -16.57 9.74 3.90
C ALA A 283 -17.70 10.27 2.99
N ARG A 284 -17.92 9.66 1.82
CA ARG A 284 -18.89 10.14 0.82
C ARG A 284 -20.25 9.46 0.89
N TYR A 285 -20.28 8.19 1.26
CA TYR A 285 -21.46 7.31 1.29
C TYR A 285 -21.49 6.46 2.58
N PRO A 286 -21.69 7.07 3.76
CA PRO A 286 -21.61 6.38 5.05
C PRO A 286 -22.70 5.32 5.29
N PHE A 287 -23.73 5.23 4.45
CA PHE A 287 -24.77 4.21 4.52
C PHE A 287 -24.37 2.90 3.82
N ILE A 288 -23.30 2.91 3.02
CA ILE A 288 -22.88 1.73 2.26
C ILE A 288 -22.16 0.77 3.19
N GLU A 289 -22.62 -0.48 3.15
CA GLU A 289 -21.95 -1.59 3.79
C GLU A 289 -20.72 -1.98 2.96
N ILE A 290 -19.54 -1.91 3.58
CA ILE A 290 -18.28 -2.27 2.94
C ILE A 290 -17.91 -3.65 3.45
N ILE A 291 -17.65 -4.58 2.54
CA ILE A 291 -17.09 -5.89 2.90
C ILE A 291 -15.63 -5.91 2.48
N ILE A 292 -14.73 -6.09 3.44
CA ILE A 292 -13.30 -6.16 3.21
C ILE A 292 -12.93 -7.59 2.83
N CYS A 293 -12.45 -7.81 1.61
CA CYS A 293 -12.11 -9.13 1.10
C CYS A 293 -10.61 -9.22 0.89
N THR A 294 -9.91 -9.81 1.86
CA THR A 294 -8.45 -10.00 1.79
C THR A 294 -8.09 -11.46 1.54
N ASP A 295 -6.92 -11.70 0.96
CA ASP A 295 -6.38 -13.05 0.86
C ASP A 295 -6.04 -13.58 2.27
N ASN A 296 -6.23 -14.88 2.49
CA ASN A 296 -5.87 -15.54 3.75
C ASN A 296 -4.34 -15.63 3.90
N ASP A 297 -3.61 -15.66 2.78
CA ASP A 297 -2.14 -15.77 2.77
C ASP A 297 -1.63 -17.02 3.53
N ARG A 298 -2.42 -18.10 3.63
CA ARG A 298 -2.06 -19.34 4.37
C ARG A 298 -0.71 -19.94 3.97
N LYS A 299 -0.27 -19.70 2.73
CA LYS A 299 1.02 -20.17 2.18
C LYS A 299 2.19 -19.17 2.35
N LYS A 300 1.92 -17.96 2.87
CA LYS A 300 2.93 -16.91 3.07
C LYS A 300 3.20 -16.75 4.56
N SER A 301 4.47 -16.77 4.95
CA SER A 301 4.88 -16.57 6.34
C SER A 301 4.47 -15.20 6.90
N THR A 302 4.31 -14.20 6.04
CA THR A 302 4.02 -12.82 6.42
C THR A 302 2.54 -12.53 6.71
N LYS A 303 1.61 -13.37 6.22
CA LYS A 303 0.15 -13.25 6.42
C LYS A 303 -0.41 -11.82 6.23
N VAL A 304 0.14 -11.07 5.25
CA VAL A 304 -0.12 -9.63 5.08
C VAL A 304 -1.60 -9.35 4.85
N GLY A 305 -2.25 -10.15 4.00
CA GLY A 305 -3.67 -10.06 3.71
C GLY A 305 -4.52 -10.17 4.97
N LEU A 306 -4.25 -11.17 5.81
CA LEU A 306 -4.99 -11.40 7.05
C LEU A 306 -4.85 -10.22 8.03
N TYR A 307 -3.62 -9.75 8.29
CA TYR A 307 -3.39 -8.59 9.15
C TYR A 307 -4.07 -7.31 8.62
N LYS A 308 -4.04 -7.10 7.30
CA LYS A 308 -4.71 -5.95 6.69
C LYS A 308 -6.24 -6.07 6.79
N GLY A 309 -6.78 -7.27 6.66
CA GLY A 309 -8.19 -7.56 6.93
C GLY A 309 -8.58 -7.13 8.34
N PHE A 310 -7.80 -7.53 9.36
CA PHE A 310 -8.04 -7.13 10.74
C PHE A 310 -7.93 -5.62 10.96
N GLU A 311 -6.88 -5.00 10.42
CA GLU A 311 -6.65 -3.55 10.50
C GLU A 311 -7.84 -2.76 9.95
N TYR A 312 -8.31 -3.10 8.76
CA TYR A 312 -9.40 -2.38 8.12
C TYR A 312 -10.75 -2.68 8.77
N ALA A 313 -11.00 -3.93 9.15
CA ALA A 313 -12.21 -4.29 9.87
C ALA A 313 -12.35 -3.50 11.17
N TYR A 314 -11.23 -3.38 11.91
CA TYR A 314 -11.22 -2.63 13.15
C TYR A 314 -11.45 -1.13 12.91
N ARG A 315 -10.71 -0.55 11.96
CA ARG A 315 -10.75 0.89 11.65
C ARG A 315 -12.10 1.36 11.11
N PHE A 316 -12.75 0.56 10.27
CA PHE A 316 -14.00 0.96 9.62
C PHE A 316 -15.24 0.37 10.27
N ASP A 317 -15.06 -0.54 11.24
CA ASP A 317 -16.14 -1.30 11.86
C ASP A 317 -16.97 -2.05 10.81
N GLN A 318 -16.27 -2.79 9.96
CA GLN A 318 -16.83 -3.47 8.79
C GLN A 318 -16.41 -4.94 8.73
N PRO A 319 -17.25 -5.85 8.20
CA PRO A 319 -16.88 -7.24 8.04
C PRO A 319 -15.62 -7.42 7.20
N PHE A 320 -14.73 -8.29 7.66
CA PHE A 320 -13.65 -8.85 6.83
C PHE A 320 -13.93 -10.31 6.53
N ILE A 321 -13.67 -10.69 5.29
CA ILE A 321 -13.82 -12.05 4.79
C ILE A 321 -12.54 -12.48 4.07
N PHE A 322 -12.29 -13.79 4.09
CA PHE A 322 -11.15 -14.42 3.45
C PHE A 322 -11.53 -15.85 3.02
N PRO A 323 -10.83 -16.43 2.03
CA PRO A 323 -11.12 -17.79 1.60
C PRO A 323 -10.80 -18.77 2.74
N LYS A 324 -11.76 -19.64 3.06
CA LYS A 324 -11.57 -20.76 3.98
C LYS A 324 -11.42 -22.04 3.17
N PHE A 325 -10.47 -22.87 3.56
CA PHE A 325 -10.13 -24.09 2.87
C PHE A 325 -10.41 -25.25 3.83
N ASP A 326 -11.11 -26.27 3.34
CA ASP A 326 -11.33 -27.49 4.10
C ASP A 326 -10.05 -28.36 4.08
N ASP A 327 -10.00 -29.36 4.96
CA ASP A 327 -8.91 -30.33 4.97
C ASP A 327 -9.07 -31.30 3.79
N GLY A 328 -8.02 -31.47 2.99
CA GLY A 328 -8.00 -32.42 1.88
C GLY A 328 -6.96 -32.08 0.82
N PRO A 329 -6.44 -33.09 0.09
CA PRO A 329 -5.43 -32.89 -0.95
C PRO A 329 -5.87 -31.95 -2.07
N GLU A 330 -7.18 -31.85 -2.35
CA GLU A 330 -7.75 -30.92 -3.33
C GLU A 330 -7.64 -29.45 -2.90
N TYR A 331 -7.48 -29.18 -1.60
CA TYR A 331 -7.37 -27.83 -1.03
C TYR A 331 -5.92 -27.41 -0.76
N ASP A 332 -4.97 -28.33 -0.73
CA ASP A 332 -3.56 -28.07 -0.39
C ASP A 332 -2.93 -27.01 -1.30
N ASP A 333 -3.31 -27.03 -2.58
CA ASP A 333 -2.77 -26.11 -3.56
C ASP A 333 -3.47 -24.75 -3.68
N LEU A 334 -4.64 -24.62 -3.06
CA LEU A 334 -5.49 -23.43 -3.20
C LEU A 334 -5.08 -22.32 -2.21
N SER A 335 -5.15 -21.07 -2.68
CA SER A 335 -4.65 -19.92 -1.92
C SER A 335 -5.57 -18.70 -1.92
N ASP A 336 -6.43 -18.58 -2.93
CA ASP A 336 -7.35 -17.45 -3.09
C ASP A 336 -8.80 -17.92 -3.37
N TRP A 337 -9.73 -16.97 -3.45
CA TRP A 337 -11.14 -17.26 -3.78
C TRP A 337 -11.31 -17.87 -5.18
N ASN A 338 -10.48 -17.46 -6.13
CA ASN A 338 -10.54 -17.95 -7.51
C ASN A 338 -10.08 -19.41 -7.59
N ASP A 339 -9.10 -19.80 -6.77
CA ASP A 339 -8.67 -21.18 -6.63
C ASP A 339 -9.79 -22.03 -6.00
N LEU A 340 -10.49 -21.53 -4.97
CA LEU A 340 -11.68 -22.21 -4.40
C LEU A 340 -12.78 -22.44 -5.43
N ALA A 341 -13.00 -21.49 -6.34
CA ALA A 341 -14.00 -21.62 -7.40
C ALA A 341 -13.69 -22.70 -8.45
N THR A 342 -12.52 -23.36 -8.36
CA THR A 342 -12.20 -24.54 -9.17
C THR A 342 -12.70 -25.85 -8.57
N VAL A 343 -12.99 -25.87 -7.25
CA VAL A 343 -13.44 -27.06 -6.51
C VAL A 343 -14.80 -26.88 -5.83
N LEU A 344 -15.23 -25.64 -5.60
CA LEU A 344 -16.52 -25.28 -5.00
C LEU A 344 -17.44 -24.61 -6.02
N LEU A 345 -18.75 -24.83 -5.84
CA LEU A 345 -19.79 -24.09 -6.55
C LEU A 345 -19.91 -22.65 -6.03
N ASP A 346 -20.39 -21.75 -6.87
CA ASP A 346 -20.68 -20.36 -6.49
C ASP A 346 -21.64 -20.27 -5.29
N SER A 347 -22.61 -21.18 -5.19
CA SER A 347 -23.54 -21.25 -4.05
C SER A 347 -22.84 -21.59 -2.73
N GLU A 348 -21.79 -22.41 -2.77
CA GLU A 348 -21.01 -22.79 -1.59
C GLU A 348 -20.11 -21.64 -1.15
N ILE A 349 -19.46 -20.97 -2.10
CA ILE A 349 -18.71 -19.73 -1.86
C ILE A 349 -19.63 -18.67 -1.24
N LYS A 350 -20.83 -18.48 -1.79
CA LYS A 350 -21.82 -17.54 -1.26
C LYS A 350 -22.19 -17.84 0.19
N VAL A 351 -22.46 -19.11 0.52
CA VAL A 351 -22.74 -19.53 1.90
C VAL A 351 -21.53 -19.24 2.81
N MET A 352 -20.31 -19.49 2.33
CA MET A 352 -19.09 -19.19 3.08
C MET A 352 -18.93 -17.69 3.35
N VAL A 353 -19.20 -16.84 2.36
CA VAL A 353 -19.16 -15.38 2.47
C VAL A 353 -20.21 -14.88 3.48
N GLU A 354 -21.47 -15.27 3.31
CA GLU A 354 -22.57 -14.79 4.17
C GLU A 354 -22.44 -15.28 5.62
N LYS A 355 -21.88 -16.49 5.84
CA LYS A 355 -21.56 -16.96 7.20
C LYS A 355 -20.51 -16.07 7.88
N GLN A 356 -19.47 -15.66 7.16
CA GLN A 356 -18.44 -14.77 7.72
C GLN A 356 -19.00 -13.37 8.02
N ILE A 357 -19.82 -12.82 7.12
CA ILE A 357 -20.49 -11.53 7.33
C ILE A 357 -21.44 -11.60 8.54
N SER A 358 -22.26 -12.64 8.63
CA SER A 358 -23.20 -12.83 9.74
C SER A 358 -22.49 -12.99 11.07
N PHE A 359 -21.41 -13.79 11.10
CA PHE A 359 -20.57 -13.96 12.28
C PHE A 359 -19.97 -12.62 12.75
N PHE A 360 -19.50 -11.78 11.83
CA PHE A 360 -19.02 -10.44 12.16
C PHE A 360 -20.11 -9.55 12.77
N LYS A 361 -21.32 -9.57 12.21
CA LYS A 361 -22.45 -8.78 12.71
C LYS A 361 -22.93 -9.23 14.09
N GLU A 362 -22.91 -10.53 14.35
CA GLU A 362 -23.36 -11.10 15.62
C GLU A 362 -22.38 -10.85 16.76
N TYR A 363 -21.07 -10.98 16.47
CA TYR A 363 -20.04 -11.00 17.52
C TYR A 363 -19.18 -9.73 17.57
N GLY A 364 -19.26 -8.87 16.55
CA GLY A 364 -18.47 -7.65 16.45
C GLY A 364 -17.00 -7.88 16.09
N LYS A 365 -16.32 -6.80 15.70
CA LYS A 365 -14.93 -6.83 15.20
C LYS A 365 -13.94 -7.52 16.13
N GLU A 366 -13.98 -7.25 17.43
CA GLU A 366 -12.95 -7.70 18.38
C GLU A 366 -12.95 -9.22 18.53
N LYS A 367 -14.13 -9.79 18.79
CA LYS A 367 -14.29 -11.23 18.95
C LYS A 367 -13.99 -11.97 17.65
N CYS A 368 -14.39 -11.43 16.51
CA CYS A 368 -14.08 -12.02 15.21
C CYS A 368 -12.59 -12.00 14.90
N ILE A 369 -11.91 -10.87 15.14
CA ILE A 369 -10.46 -10.76 14.92
C ILE A 369 -9.70 -11.73 15.83
N LYS A 370 -10.01 -11.77 17.14
CA LYS A 370 -9.41 -12.72 18.09
C LYS A 370 -9.60 -14.17 17.66
N TRP A 371 -10.83 -14.54 17.28
CA TRP A 371 -11.15 -15.90 16.85
C TRP A 371 -10.38 -16.29 15.59
N VAL A 372 -10.40 -15.43 14.56
CA VAL A 372 -9.68 -15.71 13.30
C VAL A 372 -8.17 -15.74 13.51
N ALA A 373 -7.61 -14.82 14.30
CA ALA A 373 -6.18 -14.80 14.62
C ALA A 373 -5.75 -16.13 15.26
N LYS A 374 -6.46 -16.56 16.31
CA LYS A 374 -6.20 -17.84 16.98
C LYS A 374 -6.30 -19.04 16.04
N SER A 375 -7.36 -19.11 15.23
CA SER A 375 -7.53 -20.19 14.24
C SER A 375 -6.45 -20.24 13.17
N ASN A 376 -5.75 -19.12 12.94
CA ASN A 376 -4.63 -19.04 12.00
C ASN A 376 -3.27 -19.03 12.72
N GLY A 377 -3.20 -19.46 13.98
CA GLY A 377 -1.94 -19.57 14.74
C GLY A 377 -1.27 -18.23 15.01
N LEU A 378 -2.05 -17.16 15.16
CA LEU A 378 -1.58 -15.85 15.62
C LEU A 378 -2.00 -15.65 17.08
N SER A 379 -1.06 -15.19 17.89
CA SER A 379 -1.28 -14.79 19.28
C SER A 379 -1.74 -13.34 19.36
N GLU A 380 -2.26 -12.93 20.53
CA GLU A 380 -2.57 -11.52 20.80
C GLU A 380 -1.31 -10.65 20.75
N MET A 381 -0.15 -11.18 21.18
CA MET A 381 1.12 -10.46 21.06
C MET A 381 1.53 -10.20 19.61
N ASP A 382 1.23 -11.11 18.68
CA ASP A 382 1.50 -10.88 17.26
C ASP A 382 0.65 -9.72 16.71
N LEU A 383 -0.60 -9.61 17.16
CA LEU A 383 -1.50 -8.51 16.80
C LEU A 383 -1.01 -7.17 17.37
N ILE A 384 -0.56 -7.16 18.64
CA ILE A 384 0.01 -5.97 19.29
C ILE A 384 1.29 -5.53 18.58
N GLU A 385 2.21 -6.46 18.30
CA GLU A 385 3.45 -6.16 17.60
C GLU A 385 3.18 -5.60 16.19
N TYR A 386 2.18 -6.14 15.50
CA TYR A 386 1.72 -5.60 14.22
C TYR A 386 1.23 -4.15 14.37
N ALA A 387 0.38 -3.87 15.36
CA ALA A 387 -0.15 -2.54 15.62
C ALA A 387 0.96 -1.53 15.94
N GLU A 388 1.92 -1.91 16.80
CA GLU A 388 3.07 -1.09 17.16
C GLU A 388 3.97 -0.79 15.96
N ARG A 389 4.34 -1.82 15.18
CA ARG A 389 5.17 -1.69 13.98
C ARG A 389 4.54 -0.75 12.94
N ASN A 390 3.22 -0.80 12.80
CA ASN A 390 2.47 0.04 11.87
C ASN A 390 1.95 1.35 12.51
N ARG A 391 2.30 1.61 13.77
CA ARG A 391 1.90 2.80 14.56
C ARG A 391 0.40 3.06 14.54
N ILE A 392 -0.39 1.99 14.57
CA ILE A 392 -1.83 2.08 14.59
C ILE A 392 -2.23 2.19 16.06
N LYS A 393 -2.20 3.43 16.57
CA LYS A 393 -2.63 3.71 17.95
C LYS A 393 -4.03 3.16 18.16
N ASP A 394 -4.24 2.54 19.31
CA ASP A 394 -5.51 1.99 19.76
C ASP A 394 -6.04 0.77 18.99
N LEU A 395 -5.39 0.34 17.90
CA LEU A 395 -5.73 -0.91 17.21
C LEU A 395 -5.48 -2.08 18.17
N PHE A 396 -6.56 -2.80 18.50
CA PHE A 396 -6.54 -3.90 19.47
C PHE A 396 -6.33 -3.48 20.94
N SER A 397 -6.38 -2.18 21.27
CA SER A 397 -6.23 -1.71 22.67
C SER A 397 -7.32 -2.19 23.63
N THR A 398 -8.47 -2.59 23.08
CA THR A 398 -9.61 -3.20 23.78
C THR A 398 -9.52 -4.72 23.86
N LEU A 399 -8.56 -5.35 23.19
CA LEU A 399 -8.26 -6.76 23.41
C LEU A 399 -7.53 -6.83 24.76
N ASP A 400 -8.17 -7.41 25.78
CA ASP A 400 -7.59 -7.56 27.13
C ASP A 400 -6.09 -7.92 27.09
N LEU A 401 -5.26 -7.08 27.72
CA LEU A 401 -3.82 -7.25 27.93
C LEU A 401 -3.53 -8.22 29.08
#